data_AF-A0A3D5UV25-F1
#
_entry.id   AF-A0A3D5UV25-F1
#
_cell.length_a   1.000
_cell.length_b   1.000
_cell.length_c   1.000
_cell.angle_alpha   90.00
_cell.angle_beta   90.00
_cell.angle_gamma   90.00
#
_symmetry.space_group_name_H-M   'P 1'
#
loop_
_entity.id
_entity.type
_entity.pdbx_description
1 polymer ?
#
loop_
_entity_poly.entity_id
_entity_poly.type
_entity_poly.pdbx_seq_one_letter_code
_entity_poly.pdbx_strand_id
1 'polypeptide(L)' 'EAKDDLTEIVDFLRDPAKFQRLGGRIPKGVLLVGPPGTGKTLLARAIAGEANVPFFTISGSDFVEMFVG' A
#
# COMPACT_ATOMS: atom_id res chain seq x y z
N GLU A 1 3.83 6.58 14.97
CA GLU A 1 2.65 5.78 14.58
C GLU A 1 2.54 5.67 13.07
N ALA A 2 1.89 6.59 12.34
CA ALA A 2 1.71 6.44 10.88
C ALA A 2 3.02 6.19 10.09
N LYS A 3 4.14 6.84 10.46
CA LYS A 3 5.45 6.61 9.82
C LYS A 3 6.06 5.23 10.15
N ASP A 4 5.81 4.74 11.36
CA ASP A 4 6.36 3.45 11.81
C ASP A 4 5.63 2.32 11.10
N ASP A 5 4.29 2.40 11.01
CA ASP A 5 3.46 1.46 10.26
C ASP A 5 3.86 1.40 8.77
N LEU A 6 4.17 2.56 8.18
CA LEU A 6 4.63 2.65 6.79
C LEU A 6 6.00 2.01 6.58
N THR A 7 6.90 2.16 7.55
CA THR A 7 8.23 1.57 7.49
C THR A 7 8.13 0.04 7.55
N GLU A 8 7.24 -0.49 8.38
CA GLU A 8 6.96 -1.92 8.44
C GLU A 8 6.40 -2.46 7.10
N ILE A 9 5.53 -1.69 6.44
CA ILE A 9 5.01 -2.05 5.11
C ILE A 9 6.14 -2.07 4.06
N VAL A 10 7.03 -1.09 4.06
CA VAL A 10 8.19 -1.05 3.13
C VAL A 10 9.10 -2.25 3.36
N ASP A 11 9.46 -2.52 4.61
CA ASP A 11 10.30 -3.67 4.97
C ASP A 11 9.65 -5.00 4.58
N PHE A 12 8.33 -5.11 4.77
CA PHE A 12 7.56 -6.27 4.35
C PHE A 12 7.59 -6.48 2.83
N LEU A 13 7.35 -5.43 2.05
CA LEU A 13 7.35 -5.50 0.59
C LEU A 13 8.74 -5.83 0.02
N ARG A 14 9.81 -5.44 0.73
CA ARG A 14 11.19 -5.69 0.35
C ARG A 14 11.69 -7.10 0.70
N ASP A 15 11.37 -7.61 1.89
CA ASP A 15 11.76 -8.96 2.34
C ASP A 15 10.59 -9.69 3.04
N PRO A 16 9.65 -10.25 2.26
CA PRO A 16 8.52 -10.98 2.82
C PRO A 16 8.92 -12.30 3.49
N ALA A 17 10.10 -12.86 3.17
CA ALA A 17 10.58 -14.12 3.73
C ALA A 17 10.97 -13.97 5.21
N LYS A 18 11.49 -12.80 5.60
CA LYS A 18 11.77 -12.46 7.00
C LYS A 18 10.53 -12.59 7.89
N PHE A 19 9.38 -12.14 7.41
CA PHE A 19 8.12 -12.18 8.16
C PHE A 19 7.50 -13.59 8.22
N GLN A 20 7.64 -14.38 7.14
CA GLN A 20 7.19 -15.78 7.14
C GLN A 20 7.97 -16.66 8.13
N ARG A 21 9.29 -16.43 8.27
CA ARG A 21 10.15 -17.20 9.20
C ARG A 21 9.78 -16.99 10.66
N LEU A 22 9.23 -15.82 11.00
CA LEU A 22 8.80 -15.47 12.35
C LEU A 22 7.35 -15.90 12.65
N GLY A 23 6.67 -16.55 11.69
CA GLY A 23 5.26 -16.93 11.83
C GLY A 23 4.29 -15.74 11.73
N GLY A 24 4.75 -14.60 11.22
CA GLY A 24 3.94 -13.40 11.05
C GLY A 24 2.86 -13.57 9.98
N ARG A 25 1.67 -13.01 10.23
CA ARG A 25 0.61 -12.95 9.22
C ARG A 25 0.87 -11.79 8.27
N ILE A 26 0.81 -12.08 6.97
CA ILE A 26 0.95 -11.08 5.92
C ILE A 26 -0.23 -10.10 5.99
N PRO A 27 0.02 -8.78 6.12
CA PRO A 27 -1.03 -7.78 5.99
C PRO A 27 -1.64 -7.86 4.59
N LYS A 28 -2.96 -7.95 4.49
CA LYS A 28 -3.65 -8.09 3.19
C LYS A 28 -3.92 -6.76 2.49
N GLY A 29 -3.74 -5.63 3.18
CA GLY A 29 -3.99 -4.31 2.65
C GLY A 29 -3.91 -3.23 3.73
N VAL A 30 -3.83 -1.98 3.28
CA VAL A 30 -3.72 -0.79 4.13
C VAL A 30 -4.75 0.22 3.64
N LEU A 31 -5.44 0.87 4.57
CA LEU A 31 -6.41 1.93 4.27
C LEU A 31 -5.86 3.28 4.75
N LEU A 32 -5.58 4.18 3.81
CA LEU A 32 -5.13 5.54 4.11
C LEU A 32 -6.34 6.49 4.19
N VAL A 33 -6.65 7.00 5.38
CA VAL A 33 -7.79 7.91 5.62
C VAL A 33 -7.31 9.29 6.05
N GLY A 34 -7.97 10.35 5.55
CA GLY A 34 -7.75 11.72 6.02
C GLY A 34 -8.31 12.77 5.05
N PRO A 35 -8.26 14.06 5.40
CA PRO A 35 -8.71 15.18 4.55
C PRO A 35 -8.06 15.19 3.14
N PRO A 36 -8.68 15.79 2.12
CA PRO A 36 -8.03 15.96 0.81
C PRO A 36 -6.72 16.76 0.96
N GLY A 37 -5.73 16.44 0.13
CA GLY A 37 -4.43 17.14 0.15
C GLY A 37 -3.41 16.65 1.19
N THR A 38 -3.73 15.68 2.06
CA THR A 38 -2.78 15.15 3.06
C THR A 38 -1.74 14.16 2.51
N GLY A 39 -1.52 14.13 1.20
CA GLY A 39 -0.46 13.33 0.59
C GLY A 39 -0.69 11.81 0.51
N LYS A 40 -1.91 11.29 0.73
CA LYS A 40 -2.21 9.84 0.66
C LYS A 40 -1.69 9.16 -0.61
N THR A 41 -1.96 9.76 -1.77
CA THR A 41 -1.49 9.24 -3.08
C THR A 41 0.03 9.33 -3.23
N LEU A 42 0.64 10.40 -2.71
CA LEU A 42 2.09 10.56 -2.72
C LEU A 42 2.78 9.51 -1.85
N LEU A 43 2.20 9.25 -0.68
CA LEU A 43 2.67 8.27 0.29
C LEU A 43 2.65 6.85 -0.31
N ALA A 44 1.55 6.45 -0.97
CA ALA A 44 1.45 5.16 -1.63
C ALA A 44 2.55 4.95 -2.70
N ARG A 45 2.84 6.00 -3.48
CA ARG A 45 3.94 5.98 -4.47
C ARG A 45 5.32 5.91 -3.81
N ALA A 46 5.53 6.65 -2.72
CA ALA A 46 6.78 6.64 -1.97
C ALA A 46 7.08 5.25 -1.39
N ILE A 47 6.08 4.59 -0.79
CA ILE A 47 6.22 3.21 -0.26
C ILE A 47 6.69 2.26 -1.36
N ALA A 48 6.04 2.29 -2.54
CA ALA A 48 6.40 1.40 -3.64
C ALA A 48 7.80 1.70 -4.20
N GLY A 49 8.19 2.98 -4.24
CA GLY A 49 9.53 3.40 -4.62
C GLY A 49 10.60 2.91 -3.63
N GLU A 50 10.39 3.09 -2.33
CA GLU A 50 11.31 2.63 -1.27
C GLU A 50 11.42 1.11 -1.21
N ALA A 51 10.29 0.40 -1.42
CA ALA A 51 10.27 -1.06 -1.47
C ALA A 51 10.80 -1.65 -2.79
N ASN A 52 11.00 -0.82 -3.83
CA ASN A 52 11.41 -1.21 -5.17
C ASN A 52 10.50 -2.30 -5.79
N VAL A 53 9.19 -2.12 -5.66
CA VAL A 53 8.16 -3.04 -6.20
C VAL A 53 7.31 -2.34 -7.27
N PRO A 54 6.71 -3.08 -8.23
CA PRO A 54 5.77 -2.51 -9.18
C PRO A 54 4.59 -1.82 -8.50
N PHE A 55 4.23 -0.61 -8.96
CA PHE A 55 3.10 0.16 -8.44
C PHE A 55 1.99 0.27 -9.48
N PHE A 56 0.84 -0.36 -9.20
CA PHE A 56 -0.37 -0.24 -10.00
C PHE A 56 -1.35 0.70 -9.31
N THR A 57 -1.95 1.61 -10.07
CA THR A 57 -2.95 2.56 -9.57
C THR A 57 -4.21 2.42 -10.41
N ILE A 58 -5.35 2.31 -9.72
CA ILE A 58 -6.67 2.36 -10.33
C ILE A 58 -7.53 3.28 -9.49
N SER A 59 -8.29 4.17 -10.12
CA SER A 59 -9.26 4.99 -9.41
C SER A 59 -10.54 4.19 -9.21
N GLY A 60 -11.18 4.33 -8.05
CA GLY A 60 -12.50 3.73 -7.81
C GLY A 60 -13.55 4.20 -8.83
N SER A 61 -13.38 5.41 -9.37
CA SER A 61 -14.22 5.92 -10.46
C SER A 61 -14.10 5.12 -11.76
N ASP A 62 -12.96 4.47 -11.99
CA ASP A 62 -12.71 3.72 -13.23
C ASP A 62 -13.49 2.40 -13.26
N PHE A 63 -14.01 1.96 -12.10
CA PHE A 63 -14.87 0.77 -11.99
C PHE A 63 -16.35 1.07 -12.23
N VAL A 64 -16.74 2.35 -12.39
CA VAL A 64 -18.14 2.72 -12.65
C VAL A 64 -18.35 2.74 -14.16
N GLU A 65 -18.58 1.56 -14.74
CA GLU A 65 -18.99 1.48 -16.14
C GLU A 65 -20.50 1.62 -16.28
N MET A 66 -20.90 2.26 -17.39
CA MET A 66 -22.30 2.38 -17.82
C MET A 66 -22.90 1.04 -18.30
N PHE A 67 -22.06 0.02 -18.47
CA PHE A 67 -22.46 -1.34 -18.84
C PHE A 67 -22.23 -2.29 -17.66
N VAL A 68 -23.08 -3.30 -17.55
CA VAL A 68 -22.99 -4.32 -16.50
C VAL A 68 -21.98 -5.39 -16.96
N GLY A 69 -20.82 -5.49 -16.29
CA GLY A 69 -19.84 -6.55 -16.52
C GLY A 69 -18.42 -6.17 -16.17
#